data_AF-A0A7V2SV16-F1
#
_entry.id   AF-A0A7V2SV16-F1
#
_cell.length_a   1.000
_cell.length_b   1.000
_cell.length_c   1.000
_cell.angle_alpha   90.00
_cell.angle_beta   90.00
_cell.angle_gamma   90.00
#
_symmetry.space_group_name_H-M   'P 1'
#
loop_
_entity.id
_entity.type
_entity.pdbx_description
1 polymer ?
#
loop_
_entity_poly.entity_id
_entity_poly.type
_entity_poly.pdbx_seq_one_letter_code
_entity_poly.pdbx_strand_id
1 'polypeptide(L)' 'MKKTIQTPKAPAAIGTYSQAVENAGIVYTSGQIAINPETS' A
#
# COMPACT_ATOMS: atom_id res chain seq x y z
N MET A 1 4.44 -8.19 15.34
CA MET A 1 5.12 -6.98 14.85
C MET A 1 4.44 -6.57 13.56
N LYS A 2 4.00 -5.32 13.40
CA LYS A 2 3.37 -4.85 12.16
C LYS A 2 4.45 -4.74 11.08
N LYS A 3 4.20 -5.32 9.90
CA LYS A 3 5.07 -5.19 8.73
C LYS A 3 4.41 -4.29 7.70
N THR A 4 5.09 -3.22 7.32
CA THR A 4 4.65 -2.35 6.23
C THR A 4 4.94 -3.01 4.88
N ILE A 5 3.98 -2.94 3.97
CA ILE A 5 4.12 -3.45 2.60
C ILE A 5 4.16 -2.26 1.65
N GLN A 6 5.17 -2.24 0.78
CA GLN A 6 5.36 -1.24 -0.26
C GLN A 6 5.79 -1.94 -1.56
N THR A 7 5.27 -1.47 -2.70
CA THR A 7 5.61 -1.97 -4.03
C THR A 7 5.53 -0.83 -5.06
N PRO A 8 6.42 -0.82 -6.07
CA PRO A 8 6.31 0.11 -7.19
C PRO A 8 5.14 -0.22 -8.14
N LYS A 9 4.50 -1.38 -7.99
CA LYS A 9 3.39 -1.84 -8.85
C LYS A 9 2.01 -1.35 -8.40
N ALA A 10 1.94 -0.53 -7.35
CA ALA A 10 0.71 0.05 -6.84
C ALA A 10 0.89 1.56 -6.66
N PRO A 11 -0.20 2.36 -6.71
CA PRO A 11 -0.14 3.79 -6.47
C PRO A 11 0.65 4.15 -5.21
N ALA A 12 1.54 5.12 -5.32
CA ALA A 12 2.37 5.57 -4.21
C ALA A 12 1.48 6.06 -3.04
N ALA A 13 1.94 5.81 -1.81
CA ALA A 13 1.31 6.41 -0.65
C ALA A 13 1.73 7.89 -0.55
N ILE A 14 0.81 8.81 -0.84
CA ILE A 14 1.09 10.27 -0.93
C ILE A 14 1.13 10.92 0.47
N GLY A 15 0.52 10.29 1.48
CA GLY A 15 0.42 10.80 2.85
C GLY A 15 0.97 9.85 3.91
N THR A 16 0.64 10.09 5.18
CA THR A 16 1.08 9.28 6.34
C THR A 16 0.32 7.95 6.47
N TYR A 17 0.28 7.17 5.38
CA TYR A 17 -0.29 5.84 5.32
C TYR A 17 0.64 4.87 4.57
N SER A 18 0.30 3.59 4.59
CA SER A 18 1.03 2.53 3.88
C SER A 18 0.10 1.88 2.87
N GLN A 19 0.61 1.43 1.72
CA GLN A 19 -0.21 0.73 0.71
C GLN A 19 -0.91 -0.50 1.30
N ALA A 20 -0.20 -1.24 2.15
CA ALA A 20 -0.79 -2.26 3.02
C ALA A 20 0.06 -2.46 4.28
N VAL A 21 -0.54 -3.12 5.27
CA VAL A 21 0.14 -3.57 6.49
C VAL A 21 -0.21 -5.02 6.76
N GLU A 22 0.77 -5.82 7.12
CA GLU A 22 0.59 -7.18 7.60
C GLU A 22 0.69 -7.19 9.12
N ASN A 23 -0.28 -7.83 9.77
CA ASN A 23 -0.23 -8.09 11.21
C ASN A 23 -0.80 -9.48 11.50
N ALA A 24 -0.01 -10.31 12.19
CA ALA A 24 -0.39 -11.67 12.57
C ALA A 24 -0.92 -12.53 11.39
N GLY A 25 -0.29 -12.42 10.22
CA GLY A 25 -0.66 -13.18 9.02
C GLY A 25 -1.87 -12.64 8.25
N ILE A 26 -2.50 -11.55 8.73
CA ILE A 26 -3.59 -10.86 8.03
C ILE A 26 -3.03 -9.61 7.34
N VAL A 27 -3.36 -9.45 6.06
CA VAL A 27 -2.99 -8.28 5.26
C VAL A 27 -4.17 -7.32 5.18
N TYR A 28 -3.94 -6.09 5.61
CA TYR A 28 -4.87 -4.97 5.51
C TYR A 28 -4.38 -4.04 4.42
N THR A 29 -5.14 -3.92 3.33
CA THR A 29 -4.83 -3.04 2.20
C THR A 29 -5.53 -1.71 2.34
N SER A 30 -4.86 -0.61 1.99
CA SER A 30 -5.55 0.66 1.77
C SER A 30 -6.50 0.55 0.57
N GLY A 31 -7.58 1.34 0.59
CA GLY A 31 -8.43 1.51 -0.56
C GLY A 31 -7.61 1.98 -1.77
N GLN A 32 -7.79 1.31 -2.90
CA GLN A 32 -7.12 1.65 -4.15
C GLN A 32 -8.05 2.48 -5.03
N ILE A 33 -7.50 3.49 -5.66
CA ILE A 33 -8.15 4.30 -6.70
C ILE A 33 -7.49 3.90 -8.03
N ALA A 34 -8.19 4.07 -9.15
CA ALA A 34 -7.71 3.76 -10.50
C ALA A 34 -6.61 4.75 -10.98
N ILE A 35 -5.49 4.77 -10.28
CA ILE A 35 -4.28 5.51 -10.61
C ILE A 35 -3.29 4.54 -11.25
N ASN A 36 -2.71 4.92 -12.39
CA ASN A 36 -1.65 4.13 -13.01
C ASN A 36 -0.32 4.40 -12.29
N PRO A 37 0.29 3.41 -11.63
CA PRO A 37 1.55 3.59 -10.90
C PRO A 37 2.76 3.90 -11.79
N GLU A 38 2.69 3.66 -13.10
CA GLU A 38 3.80 3.95 -14.03
C GLU A 38 3.85 5.40 -14.51
N THR A 39 2.73 6.12 -14.43
CA THR A 39 2.59 7.48 -14.98
C THR A 39 2.35 8.54 -13.91
N SER A 40 2.50 8.20 -12.63
CA SER A 40 2.20 9.06 -11.47
C SER A 40 3.41 9.25 -10.57
#